data_AF-A0A3N5S6W7-F1
#
_entry.id   AF-A0A3N5S6W7-F1
#
_cell.length_a   1.000
_cell.length_b   1.000
_cell.length_c   1.000
_cell.angle_alpha   90.00
_cell.angle_beta   90.00
_cell.angle_gamma   90.00
#
_symmetry.space_group_name_H-M   'P 1'
#
loop_
_entity.id
_entity.type
_entity.pdbx_description
1 polymer ?
#
loop_
_entity_poly.entity_id
_entity_poly.type
_entity_poly.pdbx_seq_one_letter_code
_entity_poly.pdbx_strand_id
1 'polypeptide(L)'
;MKFLRRGDIRSVHSIFNGMAEVLEFKISGDSPVCGSRIMDIKMPHNSLILSVLRGQVQDTIPDGNFILSPGDTVISLVDKKSLSDLEKAFMTAGH
;
A
#
# COMPACT_ATOMS: atom_id res chain seq x y z
N MET A 1 12.51 -12.42 -8.00
CA MET A 1 13.50 -11.84 -7.07
C MET A 1 12.71 -11.07 -6.02
N LYS A 2 12.73 -11.51 -4.75
CA LYS A 2 11.99 -10.88 -3.65
C LYS A 2 12.91 -9.84 -3.01
N PHE A 3 12.52 -8.57 -3.01
CA PHE A 3 13.27 -7.52 -2.33
C PHE A 3 12.55 -7.17 -1.02
N LEU A 4 13.23 -7.33 0.12
CA LEU A 4 12.82 -6.72 1.38
C LEU A 4 13.37 -5.29 1.39
N ARG A 5 12.49 -4.28 1.39
CA ARG A 5 12.87 -2.88 1.59
C ARG A 5 12.78 -2.53 3.09
N ARG A 6 13.64 -1.62 3.56
CA ARG A 6 13.58 -1.09 4.94
C ARG A 6 12.30 -0.24 5.10
N GLY A 7 11.53 -0.49 6.17
CA GLY A 7 10.29 0.26 6.51
C GLY A 7 9.06 -0.64 6.63
N ASP A 8 7.85 -0.06 6.53
CA ASP A 8 6.57 -0.76 6.61
C ASP A 8 6.23 -1.66 5.40
N ILE A 9 7.10 -1.72 4.38
CA ILE A 9 6.96 -2.61 3.22
C ILE A 9 7.48 -4.01 3.55
N ARG A 10 6.62 -5.01 3.44
CA ARG A 10 6.94 -6.41 3.72
C ARG A 10 7.42 -7.19 2.49
N SER A 11 6.87 -6.91 1.31
CA SER A 11 7.24 -7.62 0.09
C SER A 11 6.98 -6.79 -1.16
N VAL A 12 7.82 -7.01 -2.18
CA VAL A 12 7.66 -6.46 -3.53
C VAL A 12 7.81 -7.58 -4.55
N HIS A 13 6.82 -7.71 -5.44
CA HIS A 13 6.81 -8.68 -6.52
C HIS A 13 6.71 -7.95 -7.87
N SER A 14 7.74 -8.09 -8.69
CA SER A 14 7.77 -7.54 -10.03
C SER A 14 6.95 -8.39 -11.00
N ILE A 15 6.05 -7.77 -11.75
CA ILE A 15 5.20 -8.39 -12.79
C ILE A 15 5.33 -7.63 -14.12
N PHE A 16 4.84 -8.21 -15.22
CA PHE A 16 4.92 -7.64 -16.57
C PHE A 16 6.34 -7.17 -16.95
N ASN A 17 7.33 -8.07 -16.87
CA ASN A 17 8.74 -7.78 -17.18
C ASN A 17 9.31 -6.56 -16.41
N GLY A 18 8.77 -6.27 -15.23
CA GLY A 18 9.21 -5.16 -14.37
C GLY A 18 8.59 -3.81 -14.68
N MET A 19 7.51 -3.78 -15.46
CA MET A 19 6.72 -2.58 -15.65
C MET A 19 5.84 -2.26 -14.44
N ALA A 20 5.42 -3.27 -13.67
CA ALA A 20 4.63 -3.08 -12.46
C ALA A 20 5.13 -3.92 -11.28
N GLU A 21 4.76 -3.47 -10.09
CA GLU A 21 5.15 -4.03 -8.80
C GLU A 21 3.91 -4.22 -7.93
N VAL A 22 3.78 -5.40 -7.34
CA VAL A 22 2.83 -5.66 -6.25
C VAL A 22 3.55 -5.46 -4.93
N LEU A 23 3.01 -4.61 -4.07
CA LEU A 23 3.53 -4.30 -2.75
C LEU A 23 2.58 -4.76 -1.66
N GLU A 24 3.16 -5.32 -0.61
CA GLU A 24 2.49 -5.55 0.66
C GLU A 24 3.11 -4.62 1.70
N PHE A 25 2.31 -3.75 2.31
CA PHE A 25 2.79 -2.82 3.33
C PHE A 25 1.78 -2.61 4.44
N LYS A 26 2.27 -2.26 5.63
CA LYS A 26 1.43 -2.04 6.82
C LYS A 26 1.10 -0.55 6.99
N ILE A 27 -0.15 -0.25 7.34
CA ILE A 27 -0.56 1.09 7.76
C ILE A 27 -0.16 1.28 9.23
N SER A 28 0.76 2.21 9.46
CA SER A 28 1.14 2.68 10.78
C SER A 28 0.10 3.66 11.34
N GLY A 29 0.12 3.90 12.65
CA GLY A 29 -0.79 4.86 13.28
C GLY A 29 -0.51 6.33 12.94
N ASP A 30 0.71 6.62 12.48
CA ASP A 30 1.17 7.94 12.02
C ASP A 30 1.16 8.09 10.49
N SER A 31 0.71 7.06 9.76
CA SER A 31 0.56 7.11 8.30
C SER A 31 -0.33 8.30 7.87
N PRO A 32 0.05 9.06 6.83
CA PRO A 32 -0.75 10.19 6.34
C PRO A 32 -2.18 9.82 5.92
N VAL A 33 -2.44 8.55 5.61
CA VAL A 33 -3.74 8.05 5.17
C VAL A 33 -4.50 7.29 6.26
N CYS A 34 -3.91 7.14 7.45
CA CYS A 34 -4.59 6.48 8.57
C CYS A 34 -5.88 7.24 8.92
N GLY A 35 -7.00 6.51 9.01
CA GLY A 35 -8.32 7.07 9.25
C GLY A 35 -9.03 7.68 8.03
N SER A 36 -8.40 7.64 6.84
CA SER A 36 -9.01 8.13 5.60
C SER A 36 -9.79 7.03 4.88
N ARG A 37 -10.88 7.40 4.19
CA ARG A 37 -11.52 6.53 3.20
C ARG A 37 -10.63 6.43 1.97
N ILE A 38 -10.57 5.27 1.32
CA ILE A 38 -9.74 5.08 0.12
C ILE A 38 -10.05 6.11 -0.97
N MET A 39 -11.32 6.45 -1.17
CA MET A 39 -11.72 7.44 -2.19
C MET A 39 -11.24 8.87 -1.90
N ASP A 40 -10.90 9.18 -0.65
CA ASP A 40 -10.42 10.50 -0.24
C ASP A 40 -8.88 10.60 -0.33
N ILE A 41 -8.20 9.47 -0.57
CA ILE A 41 -6.74 9.43 -0.72
C ILE A 41 -6.36 9.90 -2.11
N LYS A 42 -5.39 10.82 -2.18
CA LYS A 42 -4.73 11.19 -3.43
C LYS A 42 -3.81 10.06 -3.89
N MET A 43 -4.39 9.05 -4.52
CA MET A 43 -3.65 7.90 -5.03
C MET A 43 -2.61 8.33 -6.08
N PRO A 44 -1.38 7.78 -6.03
CA PRO A 44 -0.41 7.96 -7.10
C PRO A 44 -0.96 7.50 -8.44
N HIS A 45 -0.45 8.09 -9.52
CA HIS A 45 -0.78 7.61 -10.86
C HIS A 45 -0.41 6.13 -11.02
N ASN A 46 -1.23 5.40 -11.79
CA ASN A 46 -1.01 3.97 -12.08
C ASN A 46 -0.83 3.11 -10.82
N SER A 47 -1.53 3.44 -9.74
CA SER A 47 -1.60 2.64 -8.52
C SER A 47 -3.03 2.15 -8.25
N LEU A 48 -3.14 0.98 -7.62
CA LEU A 48 -4.42 0.33 -7.29
C LEU A 48 -4.27 -0.48 -6.01
N ILE A 49 -5.15 -0.22 -5.03
CA ILE A 49 -5.31 -1.11 -3.87
C ILE A 49 -6.08 -2.35 -4.34
N LEU A 50 -5.48 -3.53 -4.16
CA LEU A 50 -6.06 -4.82 -4.54
C LEU A 50 -6.84 -5.44 -3.39
N SER A 51 -6.27 -5.39 -2.18
CA SER A 51 -6.82 -6.01 -0.98
C SER A 51 -6.28 -5.33 0.28
N VAL A 52 -7.07 -5.41 1.35
CA VAL A 52 -6.66 -5.05 2.71
C VAL A 52 -6.89 -6.23 3.64
N LEU A 53 -5.84 -6.62 4.36
CA LEU A 53 -5.90 -7.60 5.43
C LEU A 53 -5.95 -6.89 6.78
N ARG A 54 -6.99 -7.18 7.56
CA ARG A 54 -7.16 -6.65 8.92
C ARG A 54 -7.24 -7.80 9.92
N GLY A 55 -6.27 -7.85 10.83
CA GLY A 55 -6.14 -8.94 11.80
C GLY A 55 -5.64 -10.23 11.14
N GLN A 56 -6.12 -11.40 11.60
CA GLN A 56 -5.61 -12.71 11.17
C GLN A 56 -6.46 -13.43 10.13
N VAL A 57 -7.69 -12.98 9.88
CA VAL A 57 -8.69 -13.79 9.16
C VAL A 57 -9.45 -13.02 8.08
N GLN A 58 -9.38 -11.68 8.08
CA GLN A 58 -10.18 -10.86 7.19
C GLN A 58 -9.32 -10.26 6.09
N ASP A 59 -9.33 -10.92 4.94
CA ASP A 59 -8.96 -10.35 3.64
C ASP A 59 -10.21 -9.71 3.03
N THR A 60 -10.09 -8.49 2.50
CA THR A 60 -11.20 -7.75 1.91
C THR A 60 -10.71 -7.02 0.67
N ILE A 61 -11.45 -7.13 -0.44
CA ILE A 61 -11.30 -6.22 -1.59
C ILE A 61 -12.05 -4.94 -1.21
N PRO A 62 -11.36 -3.83 -0.89
CA PRO A 62 -12.03 -2.67 -0.37
C PRO A 62 -12.71 -1.89 -1.49
N ASP A 63 -13.81 -1.22 -1.17
CA ASP A 63 -14.38 -0.18 -2.02
C ASP A 63 -13.84 1.20 -1.61
N GLY A 64 -14.31 2.25 -2.29
CA GLY A 64 -13.90 3.63 -1.98
C GLY A 64 -14.27 4.09 -0.56
N ASN A 65 -15.27 3.48 0.09
CA ASN A 65 -15.70 3.85 1.44
C ASN A 65 -14.91 3.16 2.54
N PHE A 66 -14.06 2.17 2.20
CA PHE A 66 -13.22 1.50 3.17
C PHE A 66 -12.29 2.50 3.87
N ILE A 67 -12.33 2.51 5.21
CA ILE A 67 -11.48 3.36 6.05
C ILE A 67 -10.22 2.56 6.43
N LEU A 68 -9.05 3.08 6.07
CA LEU A 68 -7.76 2.50 6.47
C LEU A 68 -7.52 2.74 7.97
N SER A 69 -7.05 1.70 8.66
CA SER A 69 -6.80 1.71 10.10
C SER A 69 -5.39 1.26 10.44
N PRO A 70 -4.83 1.65 11.61
CA PRO A 70 -3.55 1.13 12.06
C PRO A 70 -3.58 -0.40 12.14
N GLY A 71 -2.54 -1.03 11.61
CA GLY A 71 -2.46 -2.49 11.58
C GLY A 71 -2.91 -3.15 10.28
N ASP A 72 -3.65 -2.43 9.44
CA ASP A 72 -4.03 -2.91 8.12
C ASP A 72 -2.79 -3.24 7.30
N THR A 73 -2.84 -4.38 6.61
CA THR A 73 -1.85 -4.73 5.60
C THR A 73 -2.49 -4.54 4.23
N VAL A 74 -1.98 -3.56 3.48
CA VAL A 74 -2.48 -3.21 2.15
C VAL A 74 -1.65 -3.94 1.10
N ILE A 75 -2.35 -4.61 0.19
CA ILE A 75 -1.77 -5.14 -1.04
C ILE A 75 -2.12 -4.18 -2.17
N SER A 76 -1.10 -3.61 -2.82
CA SER A 76 -1.27 -2.64 -3.89
C SER A 76 -0.50 -3.07 -5.13
N LEU A 77 -1.02 -2.75 -6.31
CA LEU A 77 -0.28 -2.74 -7.57
C LEU A 77 0.14 -1.30 -7.88
N VAL A 78 1.36 -1.10 -8.38
CA VAL A 78 1.84 0.19 -8.86
C VAL A 78 2.83 0.02 -10.00
N ASP A 79 2.92 0.95 -10.93
CA ASP A 79 4.03 0.94 -11.88
C ASP A 79 5.36 1.32 -11.20
N LYS A 80 6.48 0.91 -11.81
CA LYS A 80 7.80 1.16 -11.23
C LYS A 80 8.12 2.66 -11.05
N LYS A 81 7.51 3.53 -11.86
CA LYS A 81 7.78 4.97 -11.87
C LYS A 81 7.11 5.69 -10.70
N SER A 82 5.95 5.19 -10.28
CA SER A 82 5.08 5.83 -9.27
C SER A 82 5.26 5.21 -7.87
N LEU A 83 6.12 4.20 -7.75
CA LEU A 83 6.43 3.52 -6.50
C LEU A 83 6.86 4.48 -5.37
N SER A 84 7.76 5.43 -5.66
CA SER A 84 8.24 6.38 -4.66
C SER A 84 7.14 7.36 -4.22
N ASP A 85 6.17 7.65 -5.07
CA ASP A 85 5.03 8.49 -4.72
C ASP A 85 4.00 7.70 -3.90
N LEU A 86 3.86 6.39 -4.13
CA LEU A 86 3.11 5.50 -3.25
C LEU A 86 3.73 5.46 -1.85
N GLU A 87 5.04 5.28 -1.75
CA GLU A 87 5.75 5.31 -0.47
C GLU A 87 5.50 6.64 0.27
N LYS A 88 5.64 7.79 -0.40
CA LYS A 88 5.36 9.11 0.21
C LYS A 88 3.91 9.30 0.64
N ALA A 89 2.95 8.75 -0.11
CA ALA A 89 1.54 8.91 0.19
C ALA A 89 1.12 8.10 1.43
N PHE A 90 1.70 6.90 1.61
CA PHE A 90 1.27 5.95 2.63
C PHE A 90 2.20 5.85 3.84
N MET A 91 3.49 6.17 3.69
CA MET A 91 4.49 5.99 4.74
C MET A 91 4.94 7.35 5.27
N THR A 92 5.16 7.41 6.57
CA THR A 92 5.91 8.51 7.16
C THR A 92 7.35 8.48 6.70
N ALA A 93 7.94 9.65 6.43
CA ALA A 93 9.37 9.75 6.18
C ALA A 93 10.12 9.15 7.38
N GLY A 94 10.82 8.02 7.15
CA GLY A 94 11.59 7.35 8.17
C GLY A 94 12.62 8.30 8.79
N HIS A 95 12.80 8.17 10.11
CA HIS A 95 14.03 8.61 10.78
C HIS A 95 15.14 7.60 10.47
#